data_AF-A0A956DGT9-F1
#
_entry.id   AF-A0A956DGT9-F1
#
_cell.length_a   1.000
_cell.length_b   1.000
_cell.length_c   1.000
_cell.angle_alpha   90.00
_cell.angle_beta   90.00
_cell.angle_gamma   90.00
#
_symmetry.space_group_name_H-M   'P 1'
#
loop_
_entity.id
_entity.type
_entity.pdbx_description
1 polymer ?
#
loop_
_entity_poly.entity_id
_entity_poly.type
_entity_poly.pdbx_seq_one_letter_code
_entity_poly.pdbx_strand_id
1 'polypeptide(L)'
;MSAQTLGRRGIYVWSATDILEVLDDCCEAFTFPMLDNGYVYLAATRLSLHRSLADWALVIEVFGFSPRSGLPDLHIHTFGSRLRNRDKPSDYVSQEAYDNYIGKNPHNQSRFFRPIEPGPWQDGEDLELVAAPVASAVHLRGQALELPRLDQFESNAIILEEPARIRTFELCRLLASTHRNLVLATPEERRVSVPDELDELLVLDEWRHPDVVNDELPSDSETFIRLAGVLADGDRASFRACETPNTHWSNWPDGGSL
;
A
#
# COMPACT_ATOMS: atom_id res chain seq x y z
N MET A 1 17.43 -18.41 -19.23
CA MET A 1 18.47 -17.73 -20.06
C MET A 1 17.76 -17.01 -21.20
N SER A 2 17.21 -15.84 -20.91
CA SER A 2 16.57 -14.95 -21.90
C SER A 2 17.64 -14.05 -22.53
N ALA A 3 17.51 -13.77 -23.82
CA ALA A 3 18.50 -13.06 -24.63
C ALA A 3 18.49 -11.56 -24.34
N GLN A 4 19.61 -11.08 -23.79
CA GLN A 4 19.82 -9.72 -23.27
C GLN A 4 20.15 -8.76 -24.42
N THR A 5 19.48 -7.61 -24.49
CA THR A 5 19.75 -6.59 -25.50
C THR A 5 20.48 -5.40 -24.87
N LEU A 6 21.77 -5.24 -25.20
CA LEU A 6 22.64 -4.19 -24.65
C LEU A 6 22.39 -2.85 -25.38
N GLY A 7 21.90 -1.83 -24.66
CA GLY A 7 21.75 -0.46 -25.18
C GLY A 7 23.08 0.22 -25.48
N ARG A 8 23.12 1.08 -26.51
CA ARG A 8 24.33 1.70 -27.12
C ARG A 8 25.19 2.60 -26.22
N ARG A 9 24.95 2.66 -24.91
CA ARG A 9 25.80 3.32 -23.91
C ARG A 9 25.76 2.62 -22.55
N GLY A 10 25.89 1.29 -22.47
CA GLY A 10 26.14 0.58 -21.20
C GLY A 10 25.14 0.81 -20.06
N ILE A 11 23.96 1.37 -20.35
CA ILE A 11 22.86 1.53 -19.41
C ILE A 11 21.96 0.34 -19.64
N TYR A 12 21.82 -0.49 -18.61
CA TYR A 12 20.83 -1.56 -18.58
C TYR A 12 19.45 -0.92 -18.54
N VAL A 13 18.56 -1.37 -19.42
CA VAL A 13 17.19 -0.87 -19.50
C VAL A 13 16.29 -2.05 -19.17
N TRP A 14 15.49 -1.90 -18.11
CA TRP A 14 14.49 -2.88 -17.72
C TRP A 14 13.36 -2.90 -18.74
N SER A 15 13.05 -4.07 -19.28
CA SER A 15 11.85 -4.27 -20.09
C SER A 15 10.62 -4.42 -19.20
N ALA A 16 9.43 -4.25 -19.77
CA ALA A 16 8.19 -4.51 -19.05
C ALA A 16 8.12 -5.95 -18.52
N THR A 17 8.66 -6.92 -19.26
CA THR A 17 8.76 -8.32 -18.82
C THR A 17 9.66 -8.47 -17.61
N ASP A 18 10.86 -7.86 -17.60
CA ASP A 18 11.76 -7.93 -16.44
C ASP A 18 11.10 -7.33 -15.18
N ILE A 19 10.32 -6.26 -15.35
CA ILE A 19 9.58 -5.61 -14.25
C ILE A 19 8.48 -6.54 -13.71
N LEU A 20 7.70 -7.16 -14.60
CA LEU A 20 6.64 -8.10 -14.20
C LEU A 20 7.21 -9.33 -13.51
N GLU A 21 8.31 -9.91 -14.01
CA GLU A 21 9.01 -11.03 -13.36
C GLU A 21 9.37 -10.69 -11.91
N VAL A 22 9.87 -9.47 -11.64
CA VAL A 22 10.16 -9.01 -10.28
C VAL A 22 8.89 -8.93 -9.42
N LEU A 23 7.77 -8.45 -9.96
CA LEU A 23 6.51 -8.33 -9.21
C LEU A 23 5.90 -9.71 -8.92
N ASP A 24 5.98 -10.63 -9.88
CA ASP A 24 5.55 -12.02 -9.72
C ASP A 24 6.40 -12.74 -8.66
N ASP A 25 7.73 -12.63 -8.72
CA ASP A 25 8.64 -13.15 -7.69
C ASP A 25 8.27 -12.63 -6.29
N CYS A 26 7.91 -11.34 -6.20
CA CYS A 26 7.46 -10.72 -4.95
C CYS A 26 6.09 -11.24 -4.48
N CYS A 27 5.21 -11.57 -5.43
CA CYS A 27 3.90 -12.17 -5.18
C CYS A 27 4.05 -13.60 -4.66
N GLU A 28 4.85 -14.44 -5.35
CA GLU A 28 5.18 -15.80 -4.93
C GLU A 28 5.89 -15.85 -3.57
N ALA A 29 6.67 -14.81 -3.25
CA ALA A 29 7.31 -14.66 -1.94
C ALA A 29 6.38 -14.08 -0.84
N PHE A 30 5.09 -13.86 -1.13
CA PHE A 30 4.09 -13.29 -0.21
C PHE A 30 4.44 -11.88 0.30
N THR A 31 5.12 -11.09 -0.52
CA THR A 31 5.50 -9.69 -0.18
C THR A 31 4.71 -8.64 -0.96
N PHE A 32 4.10 -9.05 -2.07
CA PHE A 32 3.10 -8.26 -2.78
C PHE A 32 1.82 -8.16 -1.92
N PRO A 33 1.25 -6.95 -1.75
CA PRO A 33 0.12 -6.76 -0.84
C PRO A 33 -1.12 -7.52 -1.32
N MET A 34 -1.82 -8.17 -0.38
CA MET A 34 -3.14 -8.77 -0.60
C MET A 34 -4.19 -7.79 -0.05
N LEU A 35 -5.16 -7.38 -0.85
CA LEU A 35 -6.16 -6.39 -0.44
C LEU A 35 -7.28 -6.98 0.44
N ASP A 36 -7.41 -8.30 0.46
CA ASP A 36 -8.22 -9.13 1.35
C ASP A 36 -7.41 -9.79 2.47
N ASN A 37 -6.26 -9.21 2.84
CA ASN A 37 -5.46 -9.74 3.95
C ASN A 37 -6.33 -9.94 5.20
N GLY A 38 -6.46 -11.20 5.63
CA GLY A 38 -7.33 -11.56 6.76
C GLY A 38 -6.97 -10.87 8.08
N TYR A 39 -5.80 -10.23 8.21
CA TYR A 39 -5.41 -9.49 9.41
C TYR A 39 -5.63 -7.98 9.34
N VAL A 40 -6.08 -7.44 8.19
CA VAL A 40 -6.23 -6.01 7.97
C VAL A 40 -7.59 -5.71 7.34
N TYR A 41 -8.43 -4.96 8.05
CA TYR A 41 -9.60 -4.33 7.46
C TYR A 41 -9.14 -3.17 6.56
N LEU A 42 -9.28 -3.37 5.25
CA LEU A 42 -8.90 -2.38 4.25
C LEU A 42 -9.77 -1.12 4.35
N ALA A 43 -9.14 0.06 4.21
CA ALA A 43 -9.83 1.34 4.14
C ALA A 43 -9.45 2.19 2.91
N ALA A 44 -8.16 2.29 2.58
CA ALA A 44 -7.70 3.01 1.39
C ALA A 44 -6.42 2.43 0.82
N THR A 45 -6.20 2.67 -0.47
CA THR A 45 -4.95 2.34 -1.15
C THR A 45 -4.51 3.44 -2.12
N ARG A 46 -3.23 3.45 -2.46
CA ARG A 46 -2.68 4.30 -3.53
C ARG A 46 -1.47 3.65 -4.16
N LEU A 47 -1.36 3.76 -5.47
CA LEU A 47 -0.22 3.26 -6.24
C LEU A 47 0.53 4.42 -6.85
N SER A 48 1.86 4.37 -6.87
CA SER A 48 2.67 5.34 -7.60
C SER A 48 3.82 4.69 -8.35
N LEU A 49 4.17 5.28 -9.49
CA LEU A 49 5.26 4.86 -10.36
C LEU A 49 6.37 5.90 -10.33
N HIS A 50 7.61 5.44 -10.17
CA HIS A 50 8.81 6.29 -10.17
C HIS A 50 9.84 5.75 -11.15
N ARG A 51 10.53 6.63 -11.87
CA ARG A 51 11.44 6.21 -12.95
C ARG A 51 12.63 7.16 -13.16
N SER A 52 13.78 6.59 -13.53
CA SER A 52 14.87 7.26 -14.23
C SER A 52 15.16 6.55 -15.55
N LEU A 53 16.18 6.97 -16.32
CA LEU A 53 16.55 6.25 -17.56
C LEU A 53 17.00 4.79 -17.32
N ALA A 54 17.51 4.48 -16.14
CA ALA A 54 18.11 3.18 -15.82
C ALA A 54 17.32 2.40 -14.75
N ASP A 55 16.54 3.09 -13.92
CA ASP A 55 15.90 2.51 -12.73
C ASP A 55 14.39 2.77 -12.71
N TRP A 56 13.69 1.95 -11.94
CA TRP A 56 12.25 2.03 -11.74
C TRP A 56 11.88 1.68 -10.30
N ALA A 57 10.75 2.20 -9.85
CA ALA A 57 10.09 1.77 -8.63
C ALA A 57 8.57 1.86 -8.74
N LEU A 58 7.88 0.94 -8.09
CA LEU A 58 6.43 0.91 -7.91
C LEU A 58 6.15 0.90 -6.40
N VAL A 59 5.31 1.80 -5.93
CA VAL A 59 4.93 1.89 -4.52
C VAL A 59 3.43 1.65 -4.39
N ILE A 60 3.04 0.74 -3.49
CA ILE A 60 1.64 0.52 -3.09
C ILE A 60 1.51 0.89 -1.62
N GLU A 61 0.57 1.78 -1.34
CA GLU A 61 0.15 2.22 -0.02
C GLU A 61 -1.13 1.47 0.35
N VAL A 62 -1.16 0.84 1.54
CA VAL A 62 -2.34 0.18 2.11
C VAL A 62 -2.61 0.77 3.48
N PHE A 63 -3.72 1.48 3.63
CA PHE A 63 -4.19 2.01 4.90
C PHE A 63 -5.38 1.18 5.39
N GLY A 64 -5.32 0.78 6.66
CA GLY A 64 -6.35 -0.04 7.27
C GLY A 64 -6.19 -0.19 8.77
N PHE A 65 -6.95 -1.12 9.33
CA PHE A 65 -6.92 -1.44 10.76
C PHE A 65 -6.70 -2.94 10.97
N SER A 66 -5.73 -3.28 11.81
CA SER A 66 -5.55 -4.63 12.32
C SER A 66 -5.96 -4.67 13.80
N PRO A 67 -6.94 -5.52 14.19
CA PRO A 67 -7.28 -5.74 15.59
C PRO A 67 -6.07 -6.08 16.47
N ARG A 68 -5.10 -6.80 15.89
CA ARG A 68 -3.86 -7.22 16.57
C ARG A 68 -2.88 -6.08 16.80
N SER A 69 -2.91 -5.05 15.95
CA SER A 69 -2.09 -3.83 16.10
C SER A 69 -2.74 -2.87 17.11
N GLY A 70 -4.07 -2.84 17.14
CA GLY A 70 -4.85 -1.95 18.01
C GLY A 70 -4.83 -0.48 17.58
N LEU A 71 -4.05 -0.13 16.55
CA LEU A 71 -3.99 1.19 15.93
C LEU A 71 -4.04 1.05 14.41
N PRO A 72 -4.77 1.94 13.72
CA PRO A 72 -4.69 2.04 12.27
C PRO A 72 -3.28 2.42 11.82
N ASP A 73 -2.81 1.79 10.75
CA ASP A 73 -1.52 2.07 10.17
C ASP A 73 -1.58 2.10 8.64
N LEU A 74 -0.52 2.69 8.08
CA LEU A 74 -0.27 2.81 6.66
C LEU A 74 0.95 1.95 6.33
N HIS A 75 0.73 0.87 5.59
CA HIS A 75 1.77 0.00 5.09
C HIS A 75 2.18 0.42 3.68
N ILE A 76 3.45 0.77 3.50
CA ILE A 76 4.04 1.12 2.20
C ILE A 76 4.85 -0.06 1.72
N HIS A 77 4.46 -0.63 0.59
CA HIS A 77 5.20 -1.64 -0.16
C HIS A 77 5.91 -0.96 -1.32
N THR A 78 7.24 -1.07 -1.38
CA THR A 78 8.05 -0.53 -2.48
C THR A 78 8.71 -1.68 -3.21
N PHE A 79 8.53 -1.73 -4.53
CA PHE A 79 9.20 -2.64 -5.46
C PHE A 79 10.09 -1.82 -6.40
N GLY A 80 11.23 -2.33 -6.82
CA GLY A 80 12.06 -1.60 -7.78
C GLY A 80 13.39 -2.25 -8.13
N SER A 81 14.04 -1.71 -9.16
CA SER A 81 15.38 -2.12 -9.58
C SER A 81 16.44 -1.83 -8.52
N ARG A 82 16.27 -0.72 -7.80
CA ARG A 82 17.09 -0.27 -6.68
C ARG A 82 16.21 0.31 -5.59
N LEU A 83 16.64 0.11 -4.35
CA LEU A 83 15.93 0.57 -3.16
C LEU A 83 16.90 1.30 -2.24
N ARG A 84 16.43 2.40 -1.64
CA ARG A 84 17.17 3.14 -0.60
C ARG A 84 16.65 2.79 0.78
N ASN A 85 17.37 3.27 1.80
CA ASN A 85 16.98 3.13 3.21
C ASN A 85 16.64 1.69 3.60
N ARG A 86 17.38 0.73 3.04
CA ARG A 86 17.27 -0.71 3.35
C ARG A 86 17.59 -0.95 4.83
N ASP A 87 17.08 -2.05 5.36
CA ASP A 87 17.39 -2.49 6.72
C ASP A 87 18.91 -2.66 6.87
N LYS A 88 19.41 -2.51 8.10
CA LYS A 88 20.83 -2.59 8.44
C LYS A 88 21.12 -3.92 9.15
N PRO A 89 22.38 -4.41 9.15
CA PRO A 89 22.73 -5.61 9.91
C PRO A 89 22.36 -5.54 11.40
N SER A 90 22.37 -4.34 11.99
CA SER A 90 21.96 -4.10 13.39
C SER A 90 20.49 -4.38 13.67
N ASP A 91 19.65 -4.45 12.64
CA ASP A 91 18.21 -4.67 12.77
C ASP A 91 17.87 -6.16 12.89
N TYR A 92 18.88 -7.05 12.76
CA TYR A 92 18.73 -8.50 12.77
C TYR A 92 19.53 -9.13 13.91
N VAL A 93 19.08 -10.31 14.33
CA VAL A 93 19.71 -11.10 15.39
C VAL A 93 21.10 -11.61 15.03
N SER A 94 21.43 -11.69 13.74
CA SER A 94 22.74 -12.11 13.23
C SER A 94 23.00 -11.59 11.82
N GLN A 95 24.28 -11.57 11.41
CA GLN A 95 24.69 -11.23 10.05
C GLN A 95 24.08 -12.20 9.02
N GLU A 96 24.01 -13.49 9.34
CA GLU A 96 23.40 -14.51 8.47
C GLU A 96 21.90 -14.25 8.24
N ALA A 97 21.16 -13.86 9.28
CA ALA A 97 19.74 -13.51 9.14
C ALA A 97 19.54 -12.28 8.25
N TYR A 98 20.40 -11.27 8.41
CA TYR A 98 20.42 -10.09 7.54
C TYR A 98 20.74 -10.45 6.08
N ASP A 99 21.82 -11.19 5.83
CA ASP A 99 22.24 -11.57 4.48
C ASP A 99 21.15 -12.41 3.80
N ASN A 100 20.54 -13.34 4.53
CA ASN A 100 19.41 -14.13 4.05
C ASN A 100 18.19 -13.26 3.71
N TYR A 101 17.86 -12.27 4.55
CA TYR A 101 16.74 -11.36 4.27
C TYR A 101 17.01 -10.53 3.02
N ILE A 102 18.19 -9.90 2.93
CA ILE A 102 18.56 -9.05 1.79
C ILE A 102 18.62 -9.85 0.50
N GLY A 103 19.15 -11.08 0.54
CA GLY A 103 19.22 -11.97 -0.61
C GLY A 103 17.86 -12.46 -1.10
N LYS A 104 16.88 -12.65 -0.20
CA LYS A 104 15.51 -13.03 -0.55
C LYS A 104 14.63 -11.85 -0.96
N ASN A 105 15.01 -10.64 -0.58
CA ASN A 105 14.25 -9.42 -0.85
C ASN A 105 15.10 -8.41 -1.66
N PRO A 106 15.67 -8.78 -2.81
CA PRO A 106 16.53 -7.87 -3.57
C PRO A 106 15.75 -6.66 -4.11
N HIS A 107 14.47 -6.84 -4.43
CA HIS A 107 13.67 -5.87 -5.18
C HIS A 107 12.48 -5.30 -4.42
N ASN A 108 12.29 -5.67 -3.15
CA ASN A 108 11.19 -5.18 -2.33
C ASN A 108 11.68 -4.63 -0.98
N GLN A 109 10.93 -3.67 -0.45
CA GLN A 109 11.06 -3.16 0.90
C GLN A 109 9.69 -2.73 1.39
N SER A 110 9.42 -2.89 2.67
CA SER A 110 8.21 -2.33 3.28
C SER A 110 8.48 -1.45 4.50
N ARG A 111 7.59 -0.48 4.74
CA ARG A 111 7.65 0.49 5.85
C ARG A 111 6.25 0.75 6.38
N PHE A 112 6.15 0.98 7.68
CA PHE A 112 4.89 1.36 8.34
C PHE A 112 4.95 2.81 8.80
N PHE A 113 3.84 3.51 8.62
CA PHE A 113 3.59 4.84 9.15
C PHE A 113 2.27 4.83 9.94
N ARG A 114 2.14 5.75 10.89
CA ARG A 114 0.93 5.88 11.71
C ARG A 114 0.34 7.26 11.48
N PRO A 115 -0.63 7.39 10.54
CA PRO A 115 -1.26 8.68 10.29
C PRO A 115 -2.15 9.08 11.47
N ILE A 116 -2.69 8.12 12.22
CA ILE A 116 -3.57 8.36 13.37
C ILE A 116 -2.78 8.16 14.67
N GLU A 117 -2.89 9.13 15.57
CA GLU A 117 -2.26 9.07 16.89
C GLU A 117 -3.13 8.27 17.89
N PRO A 118 -2.51 7.52 18.81
CA PRO A 118 -3.24 6.93 19.92
C PRO A 118 -3.88 8.01 20.78
N GLY A 119 -5.03 7.71 21.38
CA GLY A 119 -5.69 8.71 22.21
C GLY A 119 -7.03 8.25 22.78
N PRO A 120 -7.74 9.18 23.45
CA PRO A 120 -9.00 8.87 24.14
C PRO A 120 -10.14 8.47 23.19
N TRP A 121 -9.94 8.56 21.88
CA TRP A 121 -10.90 8.08 20.88
C TRP A 121 -10.98 6.55 20.83
N GLN A 122 -9.98 5.83 21.32
CA GLN A 122 -9.99 4.37 21.42
C GLN A 122 -10.68 3.93 22.71
N ASP A 123 -11.50 2.89 22.63
CA ASP A 123 -12.04 2.25 23.83
C ASP A 123 -10.90 1.62 24.65
N GLY A 124 -10.97 1.78 25.98
CA GLY A 124 -9.88 1.37 26.88
C GLY A 124 -9.77 -0.15 27.09
N GLU A 125 -10.86 -0.88 26.84
CA GLU A 125 -10.91 -2.34 27.00
C GLU A 125 -10.87 -3.06 25.65
N ASP A 126 -11.38 -2.43 24.59
CA ASP A 126 -11.48 -3.02 23.24
C ASP A 126 -11.02 -2.06 22.13
N LEU A 127 -9.78 -2.21 21.67
CA LEU A 127 -9.20 -1.33 20.64
C LEU A 127 -9.87 -1.46 19.26
N GLU A 128 -10.71 -2.48 19.05
CA GLU A 128 -11.55 -2.60 17.85
C GLU A 128 -12.74 -1.63 17.86
N LEU A 129 -12.99 -0.97 19.00
CA LEU A 129 -14.06 -0.02 19.19
C LEU A 129 -13.55 1.40 19.43
N VAL A 130 -14.30 2.35 18.88
CA VAL A 130 -14.19 3.76 19.27
C VAL A 130 -14.82 3.91 20.66
N ALA A 131 -14.18 4.72 21.50
CA ALA A 131 -14.59 4.98 22.88
C ALA A 131 -16.05 5.41 23.00
N ALA A 132 -16.71 5.00 24.09
CA ALA A 132 -18.05 5.44 24.47
C ALA A 132 -18.06 5.95 25.93
N PRO A 133 -18.46 7.21 26.22
CA PRO A 133 -18.93 8.21 25.26
C PRO A 133 -17.83 8.61 24.27
N VAL A 134 -18.25 8.90 23.03
CA VAL A 134 -17.35 9.25 21.92
C VAL A 134 -16.47 10.42 22.34
N ALA A 135 -15.15 10.24 22.26
CA ALA A 135 -14.21 11.33 22.49
C ALA A 135 -14.52 12.50 21.55
N SER A 136 -14.08 13.71 21.89
CA SER A 136 -14.38 14.86 21.03
C SER A 136 -13.66 14.79 19.69
N ALA A 137 -12.48 14.14 19.63
CA ALA A 137 -11.64 14.17 18.43
C ALA A 137 -10.68 12.98 18.29
N VAL A 138 -10.32 12.69 17.04
CA VAL A 138 -9.18 11.88 16.63
C VAL A 138 -8.08 12.79 16.07
N HIS A 139 -6.81 12.50 16.37
CA HIS A 139 -5.69 13.26 15.81
C HIS A 139 -5.14 12.52 14.59
N LEU A 140 -5.33 13.11 13.42
CA LEU A 140 -4.85 12.61 12.14
C LEU A 140 -3.70 13.52 11.67
N ARG A 141 -2.46 13.03 11.76
CA ARG A 141 -1.22 13.77 11.46
C ARG A 141 -1.14 15.11 12.20
N GLY A 142 -1.37 15.08 13.51
CA GLY A 142 -1.41 16.27 14.36
C GLY A 142 -2.63 17.17 14.18
N GLN A 143 -3.54 16.87 13.23
CA GLN A 143 -4.79 17.61 13.06
C GLN A 143 -5.89 16.97 13.90
N ALA A 144 -6.44 17.74 14.85
CA ALA A 144 -7.61 17.32 15.61
C ALA A 144 -8.86 17.38 14.72
N LEU A 145 -9.45 16.22 14.44
CA LEU A 145 -10.70 16.08 13.71
C LEU A 145 -11.80 15.65 14.68
N GLU A 146 -12.95 16.31 14.63
CA GLU A 146 -14.11 15.89 15.43
C GLU A 146 -14.49 14.45 15.05
N LEU A 147 -14.81 13.63 16.06
CA LEU A 147 -15.25 12.27 15.77
C LEU A 147 -16.58 12.31 15.01
N PRO A 148 -16.73 11.46 13.98
CA PRO A 148 -17.90 11.48 13.11
C PRO A 148 -19.16 11.09 13.85
N ARG A 149 -20.27 11.74 13.48
CA ARG A 149 -21.61 11.32 13.90
C ARG A 149 -22.06 10.09 13.11
N LEU A 150 -22.96 9.30 13.69
CA LEU A 150 -23.47 8.06 13.08
C LEU A 150 -24.10 8.28 11.69
N ASP A 151 -24.75 9.43 11.45
CA ASP A 151 -25.36 9.80 10.16
C ASP A 151 -24.35 9.96 9.01
N GLN A 152 -23.08 10.23 9.33
CA GLN A 152 -22.02 10.38 8.33
C GLN A 152 -21.60 9.05 7.71
N PHE A 153 -21.74 7.93 8.42
CA PHE A 153 -21.37 6.61 7.92
C PHE A 153 -22.30 6.18 6.79
N GLU A 154 -23.62 6.27 7.00
CA GLU A 154 -24.62 5.97 5.97
C GLU A 154 -24.46 6.86 4.73
N SER A 155 -24.17 8.15 4.93
CA SER A 155 -23.91 9.11 3.85
C SER A 155 -22.68 8.75 2.99
N ASN A 156 -21.77 7.92 3.53
CA ASN A 156 -20.58 7.42 2.85
C ASN A 156 -20.70 5.92 2.48
N ALA A 157 -21.92 5.38 2.47
CA ALA A 157 -22.22 3.97 2.18
C ALA A 157 -21.48 2.97 3.12
N ILE A 158 -21.20 3.39 4.35
CA ILE A 158 -20.62 2.54 5.40
C ILE A 158 -21.77 2.12 6.32
N ILE A 159 -22.02 0.82 6.36
CA ILE A 159 -23.02 0.21 7.24
C ILE A 159 -22.29 -0.22 8.51
N LEU A 160 -22.74 0.28 9.66
CA LEU A 160 -22.18 -0.12 10.95
C LEU A 160 -22.58 -1.57 11.27
N GLU A 161 -21.64 -2.39 11.70
CA GLU A 161 -21.91 -3.74 12.19
C GLU A 161 -22.72 -3.71 13.49
N GLU A 162 -22.40 -2.75 14.36
CA GLU A 162 -23.11 -2.51 15.62
C GLU A 162 -23.76 -1.13 15.60
N PRO A 163 -25.10 -0.99 15.50
CA PRO A 163 -25.75 0.31 15.32
C PRO A 163 -25.47 1.37 16.39
N ALA A 164 -25.00 0.96 17.58
CA ALA A 164 -24.72 1.84 18.71
C ALA A 164 -23.22 2.09 18.96
N ARG A 165 -22.32 1.39 18.25
CA ARG A 165 -20.87 1.46 18.45
C ARG A 165 -20.18 1.59 17.10
N ILE A 166 -19.12 2.40 17.05
CA ILE A 166 -18.30 2.54 15.84
C ILE A 166 -17.12 1.60 16.01
N ARG A 167 -16.90 0.71 15.05
CA ARG A 167 -15.67 -0.07 14.94
C ARG A 167 -14.54 0.81 14.44
N THR A 168 -13.32 0.56 14.91
CA THR A 168 -12.14 1.31 14.48
C THR A 168 -11.92 1.22 12.96
N PHE A 169 -12.21 0.08 12.33
CA PHE A 169 -12.10 -0.04 10.87
C PHE A 169 -13.17 0.77 10.11
N GLU A 170 -14.38 0.91 10.65
CA GLU A 170 -15.43 1.74 10.05
C GLU A 170 -15.03 3.21 10.09
N LEU A 171 -14.46 3.66 11.22
CA LEU A 171 -13.84 4.98 11.33
C LEU A 171 -12.74 5.16 10.27
N CYS A 172 -11.89 4.15 10.06
CA CYS A 172 -10.85 4.21 9.03
C CYS A 172 -11.44 4.37 7.62
N ARG A 173 -12.49 3.62 7.28
CA ARG A 173 -13.19 3.73 5.98
C ARG A 173 -13.84 5.11 5.80
N LEU A 174 -14.38 5.70 6.86
CA LEU A 174 -14.92 7.06 6.79
C LEU A 174 -13.82 8.11 6.63
N LEU A 175 -12.73 8.01 7.39
CA LEU A 175 -11.57 8.89 7.25
C LEU A 175 -10.93 8.76 5.87
N ALA A 176 -10.86 7.56 5.31
CA ALA A 176 -10.43 7.32 3.94
C ALA A 176 -11.34 8.00 2.89
N SER A 177 -12.64 8.06 3.16
CA SER A 177 -13.62 8.68 2.26
C SER A 177 -13.61 10.21 2.33
N THR A 178 -13.36 10.77 3.52
CA THR A 178 -13.48 12.22 3.79
C THR A 178 -12.15 12.95 3.86
N HIS A 179 -11.07 12.25 4.23
CA HIS A 179 -9.73 12.77 4.50
C HIS A 179 -8.64 11.92 3.84
N ARG A 180 -8.91 11.39 2.64
CA ARG A 180 -8.06 10.41 1.92
C ARG A 180 -6.56 10.74 1.94
N ASN A 181 -6.20 11.98 1.59
CA ASN A 181 -4.80 12.40 1.50
C ASN A 181 -4.09 12.49 2.86
N LEU A 182 -4.83 12.55 3.97
CA LEU A 182 -4.26 12.55 5.30
C LEU A 182 -4.05 11.13 5.85
N VAL A 183 -4.86 10.15 5.45
CA VAL A 183 -4.66 8.75 5.87
C VAL A 183 -3.61 8.02 5.03
N LEU A 184 -3.42 8.44 3.78
CA LEU A 184 -2.39 7.91 2.87
C LEU A 184 -1.04 8.62 3.05
N ALA A 185 -0.02 8.14 2.32
CA ALA A 185 1.36 8.61 2.48
C ALA A 185 1.52 10.06 2.00
N THR A 186 2.28 10.83 2.77
CA THR A 186 2.91 12.06 2.29
C THR A 186 3.89 11.76 1.14
N PRO A 187 4.24 12.73 0.29
CA PRO A 187 5.25 12.54 -0.76
C PRO A 187 6.58 11.98 -0.23
N GLU A 188 7.00 12.41 0.97
CA GLU A 188 8.23 11.97 1.62
C GLU A 188 8.13 10.51 2.07
N GLU A 189 7.03 10.13 2.72
CA GLU A 189 6.79 8.76 3.18
C GLU A 189 6.67 7.79 1.99
N ARG A 190 5.93 8.17 0.94
CA ARG A 190 5.79 7.37 -0.30
C ARG A 190 7.14 7.03 -0.91
N ARG A 191 8.08 7.97 -0.84
CA ARG A 191 9.42 7.83 -1.42
C ARG A 191 10.45 7.29 -0.43
N VAL A 192 10.06 6.84 0.77
CA VAL A 192 11.00 6.43 1.83
C VAL A 192 12.01 5.38 1.35
N SER A 193 11.61 4.45 0.48
CA SER A 193 12.47 3.40 -0.08
C SER A 193 12.82 3.62 -1.57
N VAL A 194 12.29 4.67 -2.19
CA VAL A 194 12.53 5.04 -3.60
C VAL A 194 13.80 5.89 -3.71
N PRO A 195 14.78 5.56 -4.58
CA PRO A 195 15.95 6.41 -4.77
C PRO A 195 15.59 7.84 -5.21
N ASP A 196 16.35 8.82 -4.72
CA ASP A 196 15.99 10.24 -4.85
C ASP A 196 15.94 10.73 -6.30
N GLU A 197 16.72 10.11 -7.18
CA GLU A 197 16.85 10.46 -8.59
C GLU A 197 15.71 9.95 -9.49
N LEU A 198 14.78 9.13 -8.98
CA LEU A 198 13.64 8.65 -9.77
C LEU A 198 12.52 9.68 -9.75
N ASP A 199 12.05 10.13 -10.91
CA ASP A 199 10.92 11.04 -11.01
C ASP A 199 9.58 10.32 -10.79
N GLU A 200 8.64 10.93 -10.06
CA GLU A 200 7.26 10.42 -9.95
C GLU A 200 6.53 10.62 -11.28
N LEU A 201 6.14 9.50 -11.92
CA LEU A 201 5.49 9.50 -13.23
C LEU A 201 3.96 9.53 -13.14
N LEU A 202 3.42 8.75 -12.21
CA LEU A 202 1.99 8.45 -12.12
C LEU A 202 1.62 8.15 -10.67
N VAL A 203 0.42 8.60 -10.26
CA VAL A 203 -0.22 8.25 -8.98
C VAL A 203 -1.66 7.86 -9.27
N LEU A 204 -2.10 6.71 -8.76
CA LEU A 204 -3.42 6.15 -8.96
C LEU A 204 -4.06 5.84 -7.60
N ASP A 205 -5.29 6.28 -7.40
CA ASP A 205 -6.13 5.85 -6.27
C ASP A 205 -7.03 4.66 -6.65
N GLU A 206 -7.27 4.48 -7.96
CA GLU A 206 -8.15 3.48 -8.52
C GLU A 206 -7.42 2.69 -9.61
N TRP A 207 -7.39 1.37 -9.45
CA TRP A 207 -6.87 0.42 -10.44
C TRP A 207 -7.51 -0.96 -10.22
N ARG A 208 -7.29 -1.91 -11.13
CA ARG A 208 -7.62 -3.32 -10.87
C ARG A 208 -6.41 -4.03 -10.29
N HIS A 209 -6.45 -4.31 -9.00
CA HIS A 209 -5.46 -5.10 -8.29
C HIS A 209 -5.68 -6.60 -8.57
N PRO A 210 -4.61 -7.40 -8.75
CA PRO A 210 -4.72 -8.85 -8.90
C PRO A 210 -5.27 -9.50 -7.62
N ASP A 211 -6.14 -10.50 -7.77
CA ASP A 211 -6.60 -11.35 -6.68
C ASP A 211 -5.56 -12.43 -6.36
N VAL A 212 -4.52 -12.02 -5.65
CA VAL A 212 -3.34 -12.85 -5.36
C VAL A 212 -3.63 -14.04 -4.44
N VAL A 213 -4.73 -14.02 -3.67
CA VAL A 213 -5.18 -15.16 -2.86
C VAL A 213 -5.74 -16.27 -3.74
N ASN A 214 -6.34 -15.89 -4.88
CA ASN A 214 -6.85 -16.80 -5.89
C ASN A 214 -5.87 -17.00 -7.07
N ASP A 215 -4.56 -16.90 -6.79
CA ASP A 215 -3.46 -17.15 -7.72
C ASP A 215 -3.39 -16.20 -8.95
N GLU A 216 -4.05 -15.03 -8.96
CA GLU A 216 -3.82 -14.01 -9.99
C GLU A 216 -2.45 -13.35 -9.75
N LEU A 217 -1.52 -13.45 -10.71
CA LEU A 217 -0.23 -12.77 -10.64
C LEU A 217 -0.30 -11.33 -11.22
N PRO A 218 0.61 -10.44 -10.82
CA PRO A 218 0.79 -9.15 -11.49
C PRO A 218 0.94 -9.26 -13.01
N SER A 219 1.65 -10.26 -13.52
CA SER A 219 1.79 -10.48 -14.97
C SER A 219 0.52 -10.92 -15.70
N ASP A 220 -0.47 -11.45 -14.98
CA ASP A 220 -1.79 -11.80 -15.54
C ASP A 220 -2.77 -10.60 -15.52
N SER A 221 -2.45 -9.54 -14.79
CA SER A 221 -3.27 -8.35 -14.66
C SER A 221 -2.98 -7.33 -15.77
N GLU A 222 -3.98 -7.00 -16.60
CA GLU A 222 -3.82 -6.01 -17.68
C GLU A 222 -3.38 -4.64 -17.13
N THR A 223 -3.87 -4.28 -15.94
CA THR A 223 -3.43 -3.09 -15.21
C THR A 223 -1.91 -3.10 -14.99
N PHE A 224 -1.35 -4.17 -14.41
CA PHE A 224 0.08 -4.24 -14.09
C PHE A 224 0.96 -4.40 -15.32
N ILE A 225 0.48 -5.09 -16.37
CA ILE A 225 1.14 -5.14 -17.68
C ILE A 225 1.32 -3.73 -18.25
N ARG A 226 0.28 -2.88 -18.16
CA ARG A 226 0.36 -1.48 -18.63
C ARG A 226 1.26 -0.62 -17.75
N LEU A 227 1.22 -0.78 -16.42
CA LEU A 227 2.10 -0.07 -15.49
C LEU A 227 3.58 -0.43 -15.75
N ALA A 228 3.89 -1.71 -16.00
CA ALA A 228 5.23 -2.16 -16.36
C ALA A 228 5.69 -1.57 -17.70
N GLY A 229 4.79 -1.43 -18.68
CA GLY A 229 5.04 -0.71 -19.92
C GLY A 229 5.49 0.74 -19.68
N VAL A 230 4.71 1.50 -18.89
CA VAL A 230 5.01 2.89 -18.52
C VAL A 230 6.35 3.01 -17.78
N LEU A 231 6.66 2.07 -16.89
CA LEU A 231 7.94 2.04 -16.18
C LEU A 231 9.12 1.69 -17.10
N ALA A 232 8.89 0.94 -18.18
CA ALA A 232 9.93 0.58 -19.14
C ALA A 232 10.22 1.73 -20.13
N ASP A 233 9.18 2.38 -20.67
CA ASP A 233 9.33 3.40 -21.71
C ASP A 233 9.33 4.86 -21.19
N GLY A 234 8.78 5.09 -19.99
CA GLY A 234 8.61 6.41 -19.39
C GLY A 234 7.44 7.22 -19.99
N ASP A 235 6.64 6.65 -20.89
CA ASP A 235 5.51 7.32 -21.53
C ASP A 235 4.24 7.18 -20.69
N ARG A 236 4.00 8.17 -19.82
CA ARG A 236 2.76 8.23 -19.03
C ARG A 236 1.48 8.26 -19.88
N ALA A 237 1.55 8.76 -21.12
CA ALA A 237 0.37 8.89 -21.98
C ALA A 237 -0.08 7.52 -22.54
N SER A 238 0.78 6.52 -22.45
CA SER A 238 0.47 5.13 -22.79
C SER A 238 -0.47 4.48 -21.75
N PHE A 239 -0.48 4.97 -20.50
CA PHE A 239 -1.39 4.45 -19.48
C PHE A 239 -2.83 4.85 -19.75
N ARG A 240 -3.67 3.84 -19.94
CA ARG A 240 -5.13 3.98 -20.00
C ARG A 240 -5.73 2.91 -19.13
N ALA A 241 -6.59 3.30 -18.19
CA ALA A 241 -7.38 2.34 -17.42
C ALA A 241 -8.18 1.47 -18.41
N CYS A 242 -7.98 0.16 -18.30
CA CYS A 242 -8.53 -0.84 -19.21
C CYS A 242 -9.61 -1.70 -18.56
N GLU A 243 -9.69 -1.68 -17.22
CA GLU A 243 -10.58 -2.53 -16.43
C GLU A 243 -11.28 -1.70 -15.35
N THR A 244 -12.40 -2.23 -14.87
CA THR A 244 -13.10 -1.66 -13.70
C THR A 244 -12.20 -1.76 -12.48
N PRO A 245 -11.91 -0.65 -11.78
CA PRO A 245 -11.12 -0.68 -10.56
C PRO A 245 -11.78 -1.53 -9.47
N ASN A 246 -10.97 -2.27 -8.70
CA ASN A 246 -11.43 -3.06 -7.56
C ASN A 246 -10.79 -2.61 -6.24
N THR A 247 -10.02 -1.52 -6.20
CA THR A 247 -9.27 -1.10 -5.00
C THR A 247 -10.11 -0.50 -3.87
N HIS A 248 -11.39 -0.23 -4.11
CA HIS A 248 -12.30 0.16 -3.04
C HIS A 248 -12.50 -1.00 -2.06
N TRP A 249 -12.48 -0.72 -0.75
CA TRP A 249 -12.56 -1.72 0.32
C TRP A 249 -13.79 -2.63 0.24
N SER A 250 -14.89 -2.14 -0.35
CA SER A 250 -16.12 -2.92 -0.50
C SER A 250 -15.98 -4.12 -1.44
N ASN A 251 -14.94 -4.16 -2.27
CA ASN A 251 -14.63 -5.31 -3.13
C ASN A 251 -13.83 -6.39 -2.41
N TRP A 252 -13.34 -6.13 -1.19
CA TRP A 252 -12.52 -7.04 -0.40
C TRP A 252 -13.12 -7.24 1.00
N PRO A 253 -14.36 -7.78 1.09
CA PRO A 253 -15.12 -7.82 2.35
C PRO A 253 -14.52 -8.76 3.40
N ASP A 254 -13.71 -9.74 2.98
CA ASP A 254 -13.14 -10.76 3.86
C ASP A 254 -11.82 -10.30 4.54
N GLY A 255 -11.30 -9.12 4.17
CA GLY A 255 -10.12 -8.55 4.82
C GLY A 255 -10.37 -8.20 6.29
N GLY A 256 -9.45 -8.60 7.17
CA GLY A 256 -9.48 -8.28 8.61
C GLY A 256 -10.21 -9.27 9.52
N SER A 257 -10.78 -10.36 8.97
CA SER A 257 -11.62 -11.29 9.75
C SER A 257 -10.87 -12.44 10.47
N LEU A 258 -9.53 -12.43 10.58
CA LEU A 258 -8.69 -13.53 11.14
C LEU A 258 -7.83 -13.15 12.37
#